data_AF-A0A6L7NLE9-F1
#
_entry.id   AF-A0A6L7NLE9-F1
#
_cell.length_a   1.000
_cell.length_b   1.000
_cell.length_c   1.000
_cell.angle_alpha   90.00
_cell.angle_beta   90.00
_cell.angle_gamma   90.00
#
_symmetry.space_group_name_H-M   'P 1'
#
loop_
_entity.id
_entity.type
_entity.pdbx_description
1 polymer ?
#
loop_
_entity_poly.entity_id
_entity_poly.type
_entity_poly.pdbx_seq_one_letter_code
_entity_poly.pdbx_strand_id
1 'polypeptide(L)'
;MVVRIGRLVGVRGVGRAHVCPSARGRSSSRARQPASGRQNRARNVERGRPDCQPERPGGPRGADVSAGVRILSPARPRTRRRPETARMQADRIRSTFREFFEQHDHLAVASAPLVAPGDPTLLFTSAGMVPFKPYFMGQAAPPQPRLTSTQKCFRTTDIDEVGDESHLTFFEMMGNFSLGDYFKAEAQAWAWDLVTKVVGVPADRLVTTVFLDDDVAHENWRKIGVPEDRIYRYGEDQGNYWFSGLNGPCGPCSEIHYDLRPDGSHPGPAADEDRYLEIWNLVFMQFLQNPDGSRTPLPKQNIDTGAGLERWAMMLQDTPTLYETDVFAPLLAYVAERCARDYATAPSAEQSALRVVVEHGRSMTFLVSDGVLPSNEGRGYVLRRLIRRALYMAHTLGIQEPLLVDVAAQVRGHMGDAYPEIRDQAALVDNVLAQEEQRFRRTLETGHTLLEEQTIPLKRFFAAASAPFFERARAAAGTEALAAVATEWRDALAGELRGFSDLRNRPLADLSQRLALAPGGGQTRGGGGPRPGAPAGGGGPPARGG
;
A
#
# COMPACT_ATOMS: atom_id res chain seq x y z
N MET A 1 3.66 19.39 -1.03
CA MET A 1 4.49 20.58 -1.36
C MET A 1 5.29 21.08 -0.15
N VAL A 2 4.70 21.24 1.04
CA VAL A 2 5.41 21.65 2.28
C VAL A 2 6.42 20.62 2.80
N VAL A 3 6.14 19.32 2.65
CA VAL A 3 7.07 18.23 3.06
C VAL A 3 8.32 18.14 2.16
N ARG A 4 8.20 18.55 0.88
CA ARG A 4 9.31 18.47 -0.09
C ARG A 4 10.32 19.61 0.07
N ILE A 5 9.94 20.71 0.71
CA ILE A 5 10.82 21.85 1.01
C ILE A 5 11.58 21.61 2.33
N GLY A 6 10.98 20.91 3.31
CA GLY A 6 11.63 20.59 4.58
C GLY A 6 12.88 19.69 4.47
N ARG A 7 12.96 18.83 3.45
CA ARG A 7 14.15 17.98 3.21
C ARG A 7 15.32 18.71 2.55
N LEU A 8 15.11 19.90 1.96
CA LEU A 8 16.15 20.70 1.33
C LEU A 8 16.91 21.63 2.30
N VAL A 9 16.44 21.78 3.55
CA VAL A 9 16.98 22.77 4.51
C VAL A 9 17.41 22.17 5.85
N GLY A 10 17.54 20.84 5.97
CA GLY A 10 18.28 20.20 7.07
C GLY A 10 17.80 20.54 8.49
N VAL A 11 16.48 20.56 8.74
CA VAL A 11 15.93 20.76 10.09
C VAL A 11 15.72 19.39 10.76
N ARG A 12 16.67 18.97 11.61
CA ARG A 12 16.44 17.96 12.65
C ARG A 12 16.09 18.68 13.95
N GLY A 13 14.86 18.49 14.43
CA GLY A 13 14.42 18.94 15.75
C GLY A 13 14.85 17.97 16.85
N VAL A 14 15.76 18.45 17.69
CA VAL A 14 16.04 18.03 19.09
C VAL A 14 14.72 18.06 19.89
N GLY A 15 14.35 17.21 20.84
CA GLY A 15 14.98 16.17 21.65
C GLY A 15 14.22 16.16 22.99
N ARG A 16 13.90 14.98 23.55
CA ARG A 16 13.52 14.82 24.97
C ARG A 16 14.57 13.92 25.63
N ALA A 17 15.24 14.47 26.63
CA ALA A 17 16.25 13.81 27.43
C ALA A 17 15.61 12.97 28.55
N HIS A 18 16.23 11.83 28.90
CA HIS A 18 16.66 11.58 30.29
C HIS A 18 17.57 10.33 30.45
N VAL A 19 18.76 10.61 31.02
CA VAL A 19 19.51 9.90 32.07
C VAL A 19 20.05 8.47 31.81
N CYS A 20 21.38 8.38 31.70
CA CYS A 20 22.18 7.20 32.07
C CYS A 20 23.03 7.53 33.31
N PRO A 21 23.18 6.60 34.28
CA PRO A 21 24.24 6.65 35.28
C PRO A 21 25.46 5.79 34.89
N SER A 22 26.48 5.92 35.72
CA SER A 22 27.91 5.90 35.44
C SER A 22 28.68 4.57 35.65
N ALA A 23 29.74 4.41 34.85
CA ALA A 23 31.14 4.09 35.19
C ALA A 23 31.63 2.72 35.72
N ARG A 24 32.89 2.44 35.30
CA ARG A 24 33.95 1.48 35.77
C ARG A 24 33.95 0.11 35.05
N GLY A 25 35.05 -0.46 34.55
CA GLY A 25 36.47 -0.11 34.47
C GLY A 25 37.33 -1.37 34.19
N ARG A 26 38.56 -1.17 33.63
CA ARG A 26 39.75 -2.07 33.57
C ARG A 26 39.80 -3.16 32.48
N SER A 27 40.73 -3.06 31.50
CA SER A 27 42.08 -3.68 31.36
C SER A 27 42.02 -5.16 30.91
N SER A 28 42.75 -5.72 29.94
CA SER A 28 44.17 -5.63 29.53
C SER A 28 44.34 -6.51 28.25
N SER A 29 45.06 -6.08 27.20
CA SER A 29 46.45 -6.41 26.80
C SER A 29 46.69 -7.63 25.86
N ARG A 30 47.44 -7.35 24.77
CA ARG A 30 48.43 -8.20 24.03
C ARG A 30 47.88 -9.36 23.17
N ALA A 31 48.43 -9.76 22.01
CA ALA A 31 49.61 -9.36 21.23
C ALA A 31 49.66 -10.09 19.85
N ARG A 32 50.41 -9.47 18.91
CA ARG A 32 51.31 -10.03 17.87
C ARG A 32 50.78 -10.68 16.56
N GLN A 33 51.27 -10.06 15.47
CA GLN A 33 51.41 -10.40 14.04
C GLN A 33 52.41 -11.57 13.75
N PRO A 34 52.92 -11.79 12.50
CA PRO A 34 52.32 -12.01 11.14
C PRO A 34 53.02 -13.16 10.35
N ALA A 35 52.60 -13.43 9.09
CA ALA A 35 53.46 -14.03 8.04
C ALA A 35 52.85 -13.76 6.63
N SER A 36 53.52 -12.97 5.77
CA SER A 36 54.22 -13.34 4.50
C SER A 36 53.32 -13.99 3.43
N GLY A 37 53.28 -13.62 2.15
CA GLY A 37 54.19 -12.89 1.27
C GLY A 37 54.55 -13.79 0.07
N ARG A 38 54.10 -13.49 -1.17
CA ARG A 38 54.84 -13.75 -2.42
C ARG A 38 54.15 -13.24 -3.69
N GLN A 39 55.00 -12.85 -4.64
CA GLN A 39 54.77 -12.07 -5.85
C GLN A 39 54.58 -12.91 -7.12
N ASN A 40 53.96 -12.25 -8.10
CA ASN A 40 53.95 -12.42 -9.57
C ASN A 40 55.09 -13.22 -10.25
N ARG A 41 54.72 -13.88 -11.36
CA ARG A 41 55.50 -13.85 -12.62
C ARG A 41 54.64 -14.19 -13.85
N ALA A 42 54.89 -13.44 -14.92
CA ALA A 42 54.31 -13.55 -16.26
C ALA A 42 55.22 -14.35 -17.22
N ARG A 43 54.67 -14.86 -18.34
CA ARG A 43 55.02 -14.49 -19.74
C ARG A 43 54.73 -15.57 -20.80
N ASN A 44 54.51 -15.03 -22.01
CA ASN A 44 54.69 -15.56 -23.38
C ASN A 44 53.59 -16.46 -23.96
N VAL A 45 53.06 -16.33 -25.20
CA VAL A 45 53.21 -15.51 -26.45
C VAL A 45 53.16 -16.50 -27.64
N GLU A 46 52.57 -16.04 -28.76
CA GLU A 46 52.53 -16.60 -30.13
C GLU A 46 51.34 -17.46 -30.54
N ARG A 47 50.82 -17.42 -31.78
CA ARG A 47 50.78 -16.51 -32.95
C ARG A 47 49.74 -17.18 -33.88
N GLY A 48 49.00 -16.42 -34.69
CA GLY A 48 48.29 -16.98 -35.85
C GLY A 48 47.02 -16.23 -36.28
N ARG A 49 47.15 -15.43 -37.33
CA ARG A 49 46.14 -14.85 -38.25
C ARG A 49 46.81 -14.81 -39.64
N PRO A 50 46.14 -14.47 -40.76
CA PRO A 50 44.71 -14.31 -41.07
C PRO A 50 44.33 -14.97 -42.42
N ASP A 51 43.11 -14.75 -42.94
CA ASP A 51 42.94 -14.64 -44.40
C ASP A 51 41.79 -13.72 -44.84
N CYS A 52 41.93 -13.23 -46.08
CA CYS A 52 40.99 -12.50 -46.96
C CYS A 52 41.05 -10.95 -47.01
N GLN A 53 41.60 -10.47 -48.14
CA GLN A 53 41.46 -9.16 -48.81
C GLN A 53 40.48 -9.29 -50.04
N PRO A 54 40.35 -8.33 -51.00
CA PRO A 54 39.86 -6.94 -50.93
C PRO A 54 38.92 -6.49 -52.12
N GLU A 55 38.42 -5.23 -52.06
CA GLU A 55 38.13 -4.25 -53.18
C GLU A 55 36.98 -4.53 -54.22
N ARG A 56 36.19 -3.60 -54.83
CA ARG A 56 36.23 -2.15 -55.23
C ARG A 56 34.82 -1.78 -55.91
N PRO A 57 34.56 -0.64 -56.65
CA PRO A 57 34.37 0.79 -56.28
C PRO A 57 33.17 1.56 -56.97
N GLY A 58 33.01 2.87 -56.66
CA GLY A 58 32.35 3.94 -57.50
C GLY A 58 30.92 4.35 -57.07
N GLY A 59 30.42 5.59 -57.08
CA GLY A 59 30.81 6.94 -57.54
C GLY A 59 29.71 7.96 -57.11
N PRO A 60 29.74 9.25 -57.50
CA PRO A 60 29.37 10.39 -56.63
C PRO A 60 28.05 11.12 -56.96
N ARG A 61 27.57 11.98 -56.04
CA ARG A 61 26.98 13.34 -56.25
C ARG A 61 26.42 13.90 -54.93
N GLY A 62 26.68 15.17 -54.66
CA GLY A 62 26.31 15.84 -53.41
C GLY A 62 25.01 16.63 -53.46
N ALA A 63 24.62 17.16 -52.31
CA ALA A 63 24.08 18.51 -52.12
C ALA A 63 23.85 18.75 -50.62
N ASP A 64 24.16 19.99 -50.26
CA ASP A 64 24.02 20.72 -49.01
C ASP A 64 22.68 20.54 -48.27
N VAL A 65 22.71 20.22 -46.97
CA VAL A 65 21.69 20.66 -46.00
C VAL A 65 22.24 20.65 -44.57
N SER A 66 22.11 21.80 -43.91
CA SER A 66 22.30 22.07 -42.49
C SER A 66 21.81 20.95 -41.54
N ALA A 67 22.70 20.45 -40.66
CA ALA A 67 22.33 19.54 -39.58
C ALA A 67 22.69 20.16 -38.21
N GLY A 68 21.65 20.64 -37.51
CA GLY A 68 21.72 20.87 -36.08
C GLY A 68 21.97 19.56 -35.34
N VAL A 69 22.90 19.59 -34.39
CA VAL A 69 23.21 18.47 -33.49
C VAL A 69 21.97 18.16 -32.64
N ARG A 70 21.18 17.16 -33.04
CA ARG A 70 20.26 16.47 -32.11
C ARG A 70 21.05 15.39 -31.41
N ILE A 71 21.27 15.58 -30.11
CA ILE A 71 21.72 14.52 -29.21
C ILE A 71 20.60 13.47 -29.18
N LEU A 72 20.77 12.38 -29.91
CA LEU A 72 19.93 11.20 -29.77
C LEU A 72 20.26 10.55 -28.44
N SER A 73 19.35 10.69 -27.46
CA SER A 73 19.36 9.82 -26.28
C SER A 73 19.27 8.36 -26.74
N PRO A 74 20.06 7.43 -26.18
CA PRO A 74 19.99 6.04 -26.58
C PRO A 74 18.60 5.48 -26.22
N ALA A 75 17.91 4.98 -27.24
CA ALA A 75 16.67 4.24 -27.06
C ALA A 75 16.93 3.03 -26.15
N ARG A 76 16.10 2.87 -25.11
CA ARG A 76 16.10 1.67 -24.26
C ARG A 76 15.96 0.43 -25.15
N PRO A 77 16.73 -0.65 -24.93
CA PRO A 77 16.59 -1.86 -25.71
C PRO A 77 15.18 -2.41 -25.51
N ARG A 78 14.46 -2.64 -26.61
CA ARG A 78 13.18 -3.35 -26.61
C ARG A 78 13.43 -4.75 -26.05
N THR A 79 12.94 -4.99 -24.85
CA THR A 79 12.92 -6.32 -24.23
C THR A 79 12.21 -7.29 -25.18
N ARG A 80 12.82 -8.45 -25.42
CA ARG A 80 12.18 -9.57 -26.12
C ARG A 80 10.85 -9.85 -25.41
N ARG A 81 9.73 -9.70 -26.13
CA ARG A 81 8.41 -10.09 -25.62
C ARG A 81 8.50 -11.55 -25.17
N ARG A 82 8.18 -11.80 -23.89
CA ARG A 82 7.98 -13.15 -23.37
C ARG A 82 6.96 -13.89 -24.26
N PRO A 83 7.10 -15.22 -24.43
CA PRO A 83 6.04 -16.00 -25.07
C PRO A 83 4.74 -15.75 -24.33
N GLU A 84 3.66 -15.75 -25.08
CA GLU A 84 2.28 -15.52 -24.67
C GLU A 84 1.79 -16.70 -23.80
N THR A 85 2.44 -16.94 -22.65
CA THR A 85 1.75 -17.56 -21.52
C THR A 85 0.59 -16.61 -21.26
N ALA A 86 -0.61 -17.01 -21.70
CA ALA A 86 -1.83 -16.22 -21.55
C ALA A 86 -1.82 -15.65 -20.13
N ARG A 87 -1.71 -14.31 -20.04
CA ARG A 87 -1.60 -13.59 -18.78
C ARG A 87 -2.70 -14.09 -17.86
N MET A 88 -2.35 -14.89 -16.86
CA MET A 88 -3.34 -15.61 -16.08
C MET A 88 -4.17 -14.57 -15.32
N GLN A 89 -5.47 -14.56 -15.59
CA GLN A 89 -6.41 -13.65 -14.92
C GLN A 89 -6.60 -14.07 -13.46
N ALA A 90 -6.95 -13.11 -12.59
CA ALA A 90 -7.11 -13.32 -11.16
C ALA A 90 -8.08 -14.48 -10.84
N ASP A 91 -9.17 -14.62 -11.58
CA ASP A 91 -10.10 -15.75 -11.42
C ASP A 91 -9.47 -17.09 -11.76
N ARG A 92 -8.61 -17.13 -12.78
CA ARG A 92 -7.86 -18.34 -13.12
C ARG A 92 -6.76 -18.62 -12.10
N ILE A 93 -6.10 -17.59 -11.55
CA ILE A 93 -5.13 -17.75 -10.47
C ILE A 93 -5.81 -18.36 -9.24
N ARG A 94 -6.95 -17.80 -8.82
CA ARG A 94 -7.74 -18.27 -7.67
C ARG A 94 -8.15 -19.73 -7.82
N SER A 95 -8.72 -20.09 -8.98
CA SER A 95 -9.12 -21.47 -9.26
C SER A 95 -7.93 -22.42 -9.36
N THR A 96 -6.83 -22.02 -9.99
CA THR A 96 -5.60 -22.84 -10.10
C THR A 96 -5.01 -23.14 -8.72
N PHE A 97 -4.96 -22.15 -7.83
CA PHE A 97 -4.49 -22.35 -6.46
C PHE A 97 -5.37 -23.36 -5.71
N ARG A 98 -6.69 -23.17 -5.75
CA ARG A 98 -7.65 -24.08 -5.10
C ARG A 98 -7.54 -25.50 -5.66
N GLU A 99 -7.61 -25.65 -6.98
CA GLU A 99 -7.56 -26.94 -7.69
C GLU A 99 -6.26 -27.70 -7.37
N PHE A 100 -5.13 -26.98 -7.26
CA PHE A 100 -3.85 -27.57 -6.91
C PHE A 100 -3.86 -28.15 -5.49
N PHE A 101 -4.38 -27.43 -4.49
CA PHE A 101 -4.40 -27.93 -3.11
C PHE A 101 -5.50 -28.97 -2.86
N GLU A 102 -6.61 -28.92 -3.60
CA GLU A 102 -7.61 -29.99 -3.62
C GLU A 102 -7.00 -31.33 -4.10
N GLN A 103 -6.11 -31.30 -5.10
CA GLN A 103 -5.34 -32.47 -5.55
C GLN A 103 -4.35 -33.00 -4.49
N HIS A 104 -4.04 -32.20 -3.46
CA HIS A 104 -3.20 -32.57 -2.32
C HIS A 104 -4.03 -32.81 -1.04
N ASP A 105 -5.28 -33.23 -1.20
CA ASP A 105 -6.23 -33.58 -0.14
C ASP A 105 -6.58 -32.43 0.81
N HIS A 106 -6.49 -31.17 0.36
CA HIS A 106 -7.02 -30.03 1.12
C HIS A 106 -8.51 -29.86 0.86
N LEU A 107 -9.28 -29.64 1.93
CA LEU A 107 -10.65 -29.20 1.80
C LEU A 107 -10.69 -27.71 1.44
N ALA A 108 -11.25 -27.38 0.28
CA ALA A 108 -11.56 -26.00 -0.05
C ALA A 108 -12.68 -25.47 0.86
N VAL A 109 -12.41 -24.39 1.58
CA VAL A 109 -13.37 -23.72 2.46
C VAL A 109 -13.63 -22.29 1.97
N ALA A 110 -14.86 -21.84 2.11
CA ALA A 110 -15.25 -20.49 1.75
C ALA A 110 -14.54 -19.44 2.63
N SER A 111 -14.33 -18.25 2.08
CA SER A 111 -13.84 -17.11 2.86
C SER A 111 -14.76 -16.82 4.05
N ALA A 112 -14.18 -16.62 5.22
CA ALA A 112 -14.91 -16.03 6.34
C ALA A 112 -15.23 -14.55 6.07
N PRO A 113 -16.20 -13.95 6.78
CA PRO A 113 -16.45 -12.52 6.73
C PRO A 113 -15.24 -11.69 7.20
N LEU A 114 -15.15 -10.45 6.73
CA LEU A 114 -14.18 -9.46 7.21
C LEU A 114 -14.36 -9.14 8.70
N VAL A 115 -15.55 -9.37 9.23
CA VAL A 115 -15.85 -9.27 10.66
C VAL A 115 -15.82 -10.67 11.28
N ALA A 116 -14.71 -11.00 11.95
CA ALA A 116 -14.54 -12.29 12.62
C ALA A 116 -15.62 -12.49 13.71
N PRO A 117 -16.45 -13.54 13.64
CA PRO A 117 -17.41 -13.86 14.69
C PRO A 117 -16.68 -14.28 15.97
N GLY A 118 -17.06 -13.70 17.11
CA GLY A 118 -16.57 -14.15 18.42
C GLY A 118 -15.19 -13.64 18.86
N ASP A 119 -14.51 -12.81 18.07
CA ASP A 119 -13.29 -12.11 18.49
C ASP A 119 -13.52 -10.57 18.54
N PRO A 120 -13.78 -10.01 19.74
CA PRO A 120 -13.99 -8.57 19.90
C PRO A 120 -12.68 -7.76 19.84
N THR A 121 -11.51 -8.42 19.93
CA THR A 121 -10.20 -7.74 19.93
C THR A 121 -9.70 -7.46 18.52
N LEU A 122 -10.12 -8.27 17.55
CA LEU A 122 -9.77 -8.10 16.15
C LEU A 122 -10.74 -7.15 15.45
N LEU A 123 -10.21 -6.05 14.88
CA LEU A 123 -11.03 -5.13 14.09
C LEU A 123 -11.52 -5.78 12.80
N PHE A 124 -10.65 -6.44 12.04
CA PHE A 124 -11.02 -7.15 10.82
C PHE A 124 -10.15 -8.39 10.61
N THR A 125 -10.69 -9.36 9.87
CA THR A 125 -9.95 -10.52 9.37
C THR A 125 -8.79 -10.05 8.48
N SER A 126 -7.56 -10.10 9.00
CA SER A 126 -6.36 -9.57 8.33
C SER A 126 -5.53 -10.61 7.56
N ALA A 127 -5.82 -11.89 7.77
CA ALA A 127 -5.12 -13.02 7.18
C ALA A 127 -6.02 -14.28 7.06
N GLY A 128 -5.62 -15.20 6.17
CA GLY A 128 -6.28 -16.49 5.93
C GLY A 128 -6.40 -17.38 7.17
N MET A 129 -5.45 -17.30 8.09
CA MET A 129 -5.40 -18.12 9.31
C MET A 129 -6.41 -17.73 10.38
N VAL A 130 -6.93 -16.50 10.35
CA VAL A 130 -7.75 -15.95 11.44
C VAL A 130 -8.96 -16.84 11.78
N PRO A 131 -9.75 -17.34 10.80
CA PRO A 131 -10.88 -18.23 11.07
C PRO A 131 -10.47 -19.59 11.65
N PHE A 132 -9.20 -20.00 11.46
CA PHE A 132 -8.68 -21.30 11.89
C PHE A 132 -7.89 -21.25 13.20
N LYS A 133 -7.76 -20.06 13.81
CA LYS A 133 -7.12 -19.87 15.12
C LYS A 133 -7.54 -20.92 16.18
N PRO A 134 -8.83 -21.24 16.36
CA PRO A 134 -9.25 -22.26 17.33
C PRO A 134 -8.67 -23.66 17.04
N TYR A 135 -8.49 -24.02 15.76
CA TYR A 135 -7.93 -25.31 15.36
C TYR A 135 -6.42 -25.36 15.64
N PHE A 136 -5.68 -24.31 15.28
CA PHE A 136 -4.24 -24.22 15.57
C PHE A 136 -3.93 -24.32 17.08
N MET A 137 -4.80 -23.75 17.91
CA MET A 137 -4.67 -23.78 19.37
C MET A 137 -5.22 -25.08 20.01
N GLY A 138 -5.79 -25.99 19.24
CA GLY A 138 -6.42 -27.22 19.75
C GLY A 138 -7.70 -27.00 20.55
N GLN A 139 -8.33 -25.83 20.41
CA GLN A 139 -9.57 -25.46 21.10
C GLN A 139 -10.82 -26.02 20.41
N ALA A 140 -10.71 -26.34 19.12
CA ALA A 140 -11.76 -26.98 18.34
C ALA A 140 -11.14 -28.02 17.38
N ALA A 141 -11.94 -29.01 16.98
CA ALA A 141 -11.54 -29.96 15.96
C ALA A 141 -11.81 -29.38 14.56
N PRO A 142 -10.84 -29.45 13.63
CA PRO A 142 -11.08 -28.99 12.27
C PRO A 142 -11.94 -29.99 11.48
N PRO A 143 -12.65 -29.54 10.44
CA PRO A 143 -13.43 -30.42 9.58
C PRO A 143 -12.55 -31.40 8.79
N GLN A 144 -11.31 -31.00 8.48
CA GLN A 144 -10.29 -31.83 7.85
C GLN A 144 -8.89 -31.37 8.31
N PRO A 145 -7.87 -32.25 8.39
CA PRO A 145 -6.52 -31.86 8.78
C PRO A 145 -5.82 -30.88 7.81
N ARG A 146 -6.32 -30.78 6.57
CA ARG A 146 -5.78 -29.94 5.50
C ARG A 146 -6.89 -29.07 4.95
N LEU A 147 -6.68 -27.75 4.92
CA LEU A 147 -7.65 -26.77 4.42
C LEU A 147 -7.02 -25.85 3.38
N THR A 148 -7.79 -25.34 2.43
CA THR A 148 -7.36 -24.26 1.54
C THR A 148 -8.48 -23.24 1.35
N SER A 149 -8.13 -21.97 1.22
CA SER A 149 -9.11 -20.89 1.02
C SER A 149 -8.51 -19.71 0.27
N THR A 150 -9.37 -18.91 -0.35
CA THR A 150 -9.07 -17.53 -0.73
C THR A 150 -9.84 -16.62 0.22
N GLN A 151 -9.15 -16.06 1.21
CA GLN A 151 -9.75 -15.28 2.27
C GLN A 151 -9.77 -13.80 1.90
N LYS A 152 -10.93 -13.15 2.04
CA LYS A 152 -11.07 -11.70 2.09
C LYS A 152 -10.27 -11.15 3.28
N CYS A 153 -9.29 -10.29 3.03
CA CYS A 153 -8.47 -9.69 4.08
C CYS A 153 -8.62 -8.17 4.10
N PHE A 154 -8.58 -7.61 5.30
CA PHE A 154 -8.57 -6.16 5.49
C PHE A 154 -7.47 -5.72 6.46
N ARG A 155 -6.61 -4.78 6.01
CA ARG A 155 -5.52 -4.20 6.80
C ARG A 155 -5.74 -2.70 7.02
N THR A 156 -5.97 -2.33 8.28
CA THR A 156 -6.14 -0.93 8.66
C THR A 156 -4.84 -0.13 8.66
N THR A 157 -3.70 -0.81 8.76
CA THR A 157 -2.36 -0.21 8.76
C THR A 157 -2.03 0.45 7.43
N ASP A 158 -2.61 -0.06 6.34
CA ASP A 158 -2.21 0.30 4.97
C ASP A 158 -3.11 1.41 4.40
N ILE A 159 -4.11 1.88 5.18
CA ILE A 159 -5.08 2.91 4.76
C ILE A 159 -4.40 4.18 4.25
N ASP A 160 -3.32 4.60 4.89
CA ASP A 160 -2.63 5.85 4.56
C ASP A 160 -1.70 5.71 3.34
N GLU A 161 -1.18 4.50 3.09
CA GLU A 161 -0.30 4.19 1.97
C GLU A 161 -1.06 3.91 0.66
N VAL A 162 -2.31 3.41 0.74
CA VAL A 162 -3.17 3.20 -0.42
C VAL A 162 -3.19 4.43 -1.33
N GLY A 163 -2.96 4.21 -2.62
CA GLY A 163 -2.73 5.26 -3.61
C GLY A 163 -1.30 5.24 -4.16
N ASP A 164 -0.41 4.48 -3.54
CA ASP A 164 0.89 4.13 -4.11
C ASP A 164 0.77 2.98 -5.13
N GLU A 165 1.85 2.26 -5.42
CA GLU A 165 1.89 1.22 -6.47
C GLU A 165 1.56 -0.21 -5.96
N SER A 166 1.53 -0.43 -4.64
CA SER A 166 1.60 -1.77 -4.04
C SER A 166 0.77 -2.01 -2.77
N HIS A 167 0.24 -0.99 -2.11
CA HIS A 167 -0.55 -1.16 -0.89
C HIS A 167 -2.06 -1.20 -1.18
N LEU A 168 -2.73 -2.10 -0.47
CA LEU A 168 -4.18 -2.33 -0.50
C LEU A 168 -4.70 -2.40 0.94
N THR A 169 -5.87 -1.84 1.21
CA THR A 169 -6.59 -2.10 2.47
C THR A 169 -7.36 -3.39 2.38
N PHE A 170 -8.06 -3.63 1.28
CA PHE A 170 -8.73 -4.89 0.97
C PHE A 170 -7.94 -5.67 -0.08
N PHE A 171 -7.68 -6.94 0.20
CA PHE A 171 -7.00 -7.84 -0.72
C PHE A 171 -7.43 -9.29 -0.48
N GLU A 172 -7.11 -10.17 -1.42
CA GLU A 172 -7.42 -11.59 -1.32
C GLU A 172 -6.16 -12.39 -0.97
N MET A 173 -6.23 -13.17 0.11
CA MET A 173 -5.14 -14.04 0.55
C MET A 173 -5.48 -15.49 0.23
N MET A 174 -4.76 -16.08 -0.71
CA MET A 174 -4.79 -17.51 -0.99
C MET A 174 -3.91 -18.24 0.02
N GLY A 175 -4.43 -19.28 0.67
CA GLY A 175 -3.70 -20.01 1.69
C GLY A 175 -3.97 -21.51 1.68
N ASN A 176 -2.97 -22.28 2.08
CA ASN A 176 -3.07 -23.70 2.41
C ASN A 176 -2.63 -23.91 3.86
N PHE A 177 -3.39 -24.73 4.58
CA PHE A 177 -3.26 -24.88 6.02
C PHE A 177 -3.10 -26.36 6.37
N SER A 178 -2.11 -26.67 7.21
CA SER A 178 -1.93 -27.98 7.85
C SER A 178 -2.24 -27.85 9.32
N LEU A 179 -3.18 -28.67 9.81
CA LEU A 179 -3.64 -28.66 11.20
C LEU A 179 -3.12 -29.92 11.90
N GLY A 180 -1.80 -29.96 12.11
CA GLY A 180 -1.12 -31.08 12.74
C GLY A 180 -0.93 -32.30 11.82
N ASP A 181 -0.73 -32.06 10.53
CA ASP A 181 -0.53 -33.09 9.50
C ASP A 181 0.87 -32.98 8.85
N TYR A 182 1.00 -32.35 7.66
CA TYR A 182 2.30 -32.06 7.03
C TYR A 182 2.97 -30.82 7.61
N PHE A 183 4.28 -30.64 7.34
CA PHE A 183 5.04 -29.50 7.84
C PHE A 183 5.94 -28.89 6.74
N LYS A 184 7.16 -28.49 7.10
CA LYS A 184 8.05 -27.67 6.25
C LYS A 184 8.34 -28.27 4.88
N ALA A 185 8.69 -29.55 4.81
CA ALA A 185 9.17 -30.18 3.58
C ALA A 185 8.10 -30.17 2.48
N GLU A 186 6.88 -30.61 2.82
CA GLU A 186 5.74 -30.62 1.91
C GLU A 186 5.29 -29.19 1.58
N ALA A 187 5.21 -28.29 2.57
CA ALA A 187 4.81 -26.90 2.36
C ALA A 187 5.71 -26.19 1.34
N GLN A 188 7.03 -26.33 1.47
CA GLN A 188 7.99 -25.72 0.55
C GLN A 188 7.95 -26.39 -0.84
N ALA A 189 7.87 -27.71 -0.90
CA ALA A 189 7.82 -28.44 -2.17
C ALA A 189 6.56 -28.10 -2.98
N TRP A 190 5.39 -28.09 -2.34
CA TRP A 190 4.13 -27.75 -3.00
C TRP A 190 4.06 -26.29 -3.43
N ALA A 191 4.53 -25.37 -2.58
CA ALA A 191 4.59 -23.96 -2.95
C ALA A 191 5.48 -23.74 -4.18
N TRP A 192 6.65 -24.39 -4.21
CA TRP A 192 7.56 -24.32 -5.35
C TRP A 192 6.98 -24.93 -6.62
N ASP A 193 6.35 -26.10 -6.52
CA ASP A 193 5.75 -26.79 -7.65
C ASP A 193 4.57 -26.00 -8.25
N LEU A 194 3.73 -25.40 -7.41
CA LEU A 194 2.65 -24.54 -7.89
C LEU A 194 3.21 -23.34 -8.66
N VAL A 195 4.18 -22.62 -8.08
CA VAL A 195 4.74 -21.42 -8.70
C VAL A 195 5.52 -21.74 -9.98
N THR A 196 6.37 -22.77 -9.96
CA THR A 196 7.32 -23.03 -11.07
C THR A 196 6.80 -23.98 -12.13
N LYS A 197 6.03 -25.01 -11.76
CA LYS A 197 5.57 -26.06 -12.70
C LYS A 197 4.15 -25.81 -13.18
N VAL A 198 3.24 -25.42 -12.30
CA VAL A 198 1.82 -25.24 -12.65
C VAL A 198 1.57 -23.86 -13.24
N VAL A 199 2.00 -22.82 -12.54
CA VAL A 199 1.85 -21.43 -12.99
C VAL A 199 2.94 -21.04 -14.01
N GLY A 200 4.11 -21.70 -13.96
CA GLY A 200 5.17 -21.55 -14.96
C GLY A 200 6.07 -20.33 -14.73
N VAL A 201 6.19 -19.83 -13.51
CA VAL A 201 7.13 -18.76 -13.18
C VAL A 201 8.56 -19.29 -13.29
N PRO A 202 9.45 -18.64 -14.07
CA PRO A 202 10.84 -19.07 -14.18
C PRO A 202 11.55 -19.07 -12.82
N ALA A 203 12.13 -20.20 -12.43
CA ALA A 203 12.84 -20.37 -11.16
C ALA A 203 14.02 -19.39 -11.02
N ASP A 204 14.62 -18.96 -12.12
CA ASP A 204 15.71 -17.98 -12.15
C ASP A 204 15.24 -16.54 -11.81
N ARG A 205 13.94 -16.31 -11.65
CA ARG A 205 13.36 -15.06 -11.11
C ARG A 205 12.92 -15.15 -9.65
N LEU A 206 13.10 -16.30 -9.02
CA LEU A 206 12.68 -16.51 -7.64
C LEU A 206 13.88 -16.50 -6.71
N VAL A 207 13.66 -15.93 -5.54
CA VAL A 207 14.53 -16.08 -4.37
C VAL A 207 13.68 -16.44 -3.16
N THR A 208 14.32 -17.06 -2.18
CA THR A 208 13.65 -17.54 -0.96
C THR A 208 14.33 -16.97 0.27
N THR A 209 13.57 -16.78 1.34
CA THR A 209 14.09 -16.35 2.64
C THR A 209 13.73 -17.41 3.69
N VAL A 210 14.55 -17.56 4.73
CA VAL A 210 14.28 -18.41 5.89
C VAL A 210 14.73 -17.70 7.17
N PHE A 211 14.20 -18.11 8.31
CA PHE A 211 14.66 -17.60 9.61
C PHE A 211 16.13 -17.98 9.88
N LEU A 212 16.89 -17.10 10.54
CA LEU A 212 18.34 -17.24 10.78
C LEU A 212 18.77 -18.64 11.21
N ASP A 213 18.06 -19.22 12.18
CA ASP A 213 18.41 -20.50 12.82
C ASP A 213 17.59 -21.69 12.28
N ASP A 214 16.86 -21.52 11.17
CA ASP A 214 16.01 -22.56 10.58
C ASP A 214 16.73 -23.37 9.49
N ASP A 215 17.71 -24.18 9.91
CA ASP A 215 18.48 -25.05 9.01
C ASP A 215 17.63 -26.08 8.26
N VAL A 216 16.50 -26.48 8.85
CA VAL A 216 15.57 -27.43 8.23
C VAL A 216 14.92 -26.80 6.99
N ALA A 217 14.41 -25.58 7.11
CA ALA A 217 13.82 -24.86 5.98
C ALA A 217 14.86 -24.56 4.90
N HIS A 218 16.08 -24.15 5.30
CA HIS A 218 17.19 -23.90 4.37
C HIS A 218 17.55 -25.16 3.56
N GLU A 219 17.77 -26.29 4.22
CA GLU A 219 18.15 -27.54 3.55
C GLU A 219 17.03 -28.09 2.65
N ASN A 220 15.75 -27.87 3.01
CA ASN A 220 14.63 -28.22 2.14
C ASN A 220 14.67 -27.43 0.81
N TRP A 221 14.96 -26.12 0.85
CA TRP A 221 15.11 -25.31 -0.37
C TRP A 221 16.27 -25.79 -1.25
N ARG A 222 17.39 -26.18 -0.64
CA ARG A 222 18.54 -26.75 -1.37
C ARG A 222 18.17 -28.07 -2.06
N LYS A 223 17.43 -28.95 -1.38
CA LYS A 223 16.95 -30.23 -1.94
C LYS A 223 15.95 -30.04 -3.07
N ILE A 224 15.11 -29.01 -3.00
CA ILE A 224 14.21 -28.59 -4.09
C ILE A 224 15.00 -28.10 -5.31
N GLY A 225 16.23 -27.61 -5.10
CA GLY A 225 17.14 -27.16 -6.15
C GLY A 225 17.28 -25.65 -6.25
N VAL A 226 16.87 -24.90 -5.22
CA VAL A 226 17.11 -23.45 -5.15
C VAL A 226 18.62 -23.22 -4.93
N PRO A 227 19.29 -22.42 -5.78
CA PRO A 227 20.71 -22.10 -5.60
C PRO A 227 21.00 -21.43 -4.25
N GLU A 228 22.14 -21.75 -3.65
CA GLU A 228 22.55 -21.24 -2.33
C GLU A 228 22.56 -19.70 -2.27
N ASP A 229 22.97 -19.03 -3.35
CA ASP A 229 23.03 -17.57 -3.48
C ASP A 229 21.65 -16.91 -3.63
N ARG A 230 20.56 -17.70 -3.56
CA ARG A 230 19.15 -17.28 -3.64
C ARG A 230 18.33 -17.75 -2.44
N ILE A 231 18.98 -18.30 -1.41
CA ILE A 231 18.36 -18.65 -0.13
C ILE A 231 18.93 -17.71 0.94
N TYR A 232 18.18 -16.69 1.31
CA TYR A 232 18.61 -15.69 2.28
C TYR A 232 18.16 -16.08 3.68
N ARG A 233 18.98 -15.73 4.68
CA ARG A 233 18.67 -15.94 6.10
C ARG A 233 18.43 -14.61 6.76
N TYR A 234 17.26 -14.44 7.37
CA TYR A 234 16.79 -13.18 7.94
C TYR A 234 16.24 -13.36 9.35
N GLY A 235 16.41 -12.33 10.17
CA GLY A 235 15.94 -12.28 11.55
C GLY A 235 14.45 -11.98 11.68
N GLU A 236 13.99 -11.85 12.92
CA GLU A 236 12.62 -11.41 13.24
C GLU A 236 12.39 -9.96 12.80
N ASP A 237 13.39 -9.09 12.97
CA ASP A 237 13.40 -7.69 12.54
C ASP A 237 13.35 -7.51 11.02
N GLN A 238 13.75 -8.54 10.28
CA GLN A 238 13.74 -8.58 8.82
C GLN A 238 12.55 -9.36 8.25
N GLY A 239 11.62 -9.83 9.09
CA GLY A 239 10.33 -10.37 8.65
C GLY A 239 10.19 -11.90 8.65
N ASN A 240 11.26 -12.67 8.92
CA ASN A 240 11.19 -14.15 8.86
C ASN A 240 10.69 -14.82 10.16
N TYR A 241 9.95 -14.07 10.98
CA TYR A 241 9.22 -14.61 12.12
C TYR A 241 7.83 -13.99 12.19
N TRP A 242 6.80 -14.82 12.21
CA TRP A 242 5.42 -14.38 12.05
C TRP A 242 4.60 -14.54 13.32
N PHE A 243 3.71 -13.56 13.56
CA PHE A 243 2.81 -13.51 14.72
C PHE A 243 1.36 -13.28 14.30
N SER A 244 0.44 -13.98 14.95
CA SER A 244 -1.01 -13.82 14.72
C SER A 244 -1.66 -12.63 15.44
N GLY A 245 -0.84 -11.83 16.13
CA GLY A 245 -1.21 -10.70 16.97
C GLY A 245 -0.26 -10.60 18.17
N LEU A 246 -0.64 -9.79 19.16
CA LEU A 246 0.09 -9.69 20.43
C LEU A 246 0.16 -11.04 21.16
N ASN A 247 -0.89 -11.85 21.02
CA ASN A 247 -1.02 -13.18 21.58
C ASN A 247 -1.56 -14.13 20.50
N GLY A 248 -1.12 -15.39 20.54
CA GLY A 248 -1.64 -16.45 19.66
C GLY A 248 -0.54 -17.25 18.95
N PRO A 249 -0.92 -18.15 18.03
CA PRO A 249 0.02 -18.97 17.27
C PRO A 249 1.07 -18.11 16.54
N CYS A 250 2.32 -18.55 16.58
CA CYS A 250 3.47 -17.91 15.94
C CYS A 250 4.55 -18.94 15.55
N GLY A 251 5.53 -18.50 14.76
CA GLY A 251 6.66 -19.34 14.36
C GLY A 251 7.58 -18.69 13.34
N PRO A 252 8.74 -19.32 13.05
CA PRO A 252 9.58 -18.91 11.93
C PRO A 252 8.80 -19.08 10.62
N CYS A 253 9.14 -18.28 9.62
CA CYS A 253 8.54 -18.41 8.30
C CYS A 253 9.59 -18.38 7.19
N SER A 254 9.16 -18.77 6.00
CA SER A 254 9.94 -18.72 4.78
C SER A 254 9.12 -18.07 3.69
N GLU A 255 9.71 -17.12 2.96
CA GLU A 255 8.99 -16.36 1.94
C GLU A 255 9.59 -16.59 0.57
N ILE A 256 8.72 -16.62 -0.45
CA ILE A 256 9.10 -16.65 -1.86
C ILE A 256 8.94 -15.24 -2.41
N HIS A 257 9.99 -14.75 -3.05
CA HIS A 257 10.02 -13.43 -3.67
C HIS A 257 10.28 -13.53 -5.17
N TYR A 258 9.61 -12.67 -5.93
CA TYR A 258 9.78 -12.52 -7.36
C TYR A 258 10.62 -11.29 -7.69
N ASP A 259 11.67 -11.49 -8.49
CA ASP A 259 12.55 -10.44 -8.96
C ASP A 259 11.93 -9.68 -10.14
N LEU A 260 11.48 -8.45 -9.87
CA LEU A 260 10.91 -7.56 -10.88
C LEU A 260 11.96 -7.01 -11.87
N ARG A 261 13.25 -7.02 -11.49
CA ARG A 261 14.35 -6.40 -12.25
C ARG A 261 15.57 -7.33 -12.30
N PRO A 262 15.46 -8.50 -12.98
CA PRO A 262 16.58 -9.44 -13.04
C PRO A 262 17.70 -8.88 -13.92
N ASP A 263 18.81 -8.50 -13.28
CA ASP A 263 20.03 -7.98 -13.93
C ASP A 263 21.23 -8.94 -13.80
N GLY A 264 21.01 -10.12 -13.22
CA GLY A 264 22.03 -11.14 -12.93
C GLY A 264 22.69 -11.00 -11.56
N SER A 265 22.48 -9.90 -10.85
CA SER A 265 22.83 -9.79 -9.43
C SER A 265 21.66 -10.28 -8.57
N HIS A 266 21.94 -10.78 -7.36
CA HIS A 266 20.92 -11.16 -6.39
C HIS A 266 21.27 -10.53 -5.02
N PRO A 267 20.99 -9.22 -4.82
CA PRO A 267 21.29 -8.56 -3.54
C PRO A 267 20.41 -9.05 -2.38
N GLY A 268 19.28 -9.70 -2.68
CA GLY A 268 18.31 -10.21 -1.72
C GLY A 268 17.23 -9.20 -1.33
N PRO A 269 16.05 -9.66 -0.88
CA PRO A 269 14.90 -8.79 -0.57
C PRO A 269 15.20 -7.69 0.45
N ALA A 270 15.93 -7.98 1.53
CA ALA A 270 16.24 -6.99 2.57
C ALA A 270 17.21 -5.88 2.11
N ALA A 271 17.86 -6.03 0.96
CA ALA A 271 18.79 -5.04 0.42
C ALA A 271 18.17 -4.16 -0.68
N ASP A 272 17.07 -4.61 -1.31
CA ASP A 272 16.37 -3.89 -2.39
C ASP A 272 14.87 -4.26 -2.37
N GLU A 273 14.14 -3.69 -1.42
CA GLU A 273 12.70 -3.96 -1.20
C GLU A 273 11.84 -3.63 -2.43
N ASP A 274 12.22 -2.61 -3.21
CA ASP A 274 11.50 -2.19 -4.43
C ASP A 274 11.68 -3.18 -5.60
N ARG A 275 12.70 -4.06 -5.55
CA ARG A 275 12.98 -5.05 -6.59
C ARG A 275 12.25 -6.37 -6.37
N TYR A 276 12.14 -6.79 -5.12
CA TYR A 276 11.66 -8.12 -4.77
C TYR A 276 10.22 -8.05 -4.27
N LEU A 277 9.30 -8.53 -5.10
CA LEU A 277 7.90 -8.67 -4.71
C LEU A 277 7.73 -9.96 -3.91
N GLU A 278 7.43 -9.86 -2.63
CA GLU A 278 7.00 -11.01 -1.81
C GLU A 278 5.67 -11.56 -2.35
N ILE A 279 5.68 -12.79 -2.88
CA ILE A 279 4.52 -13.43 -3.51
C ILE A 279 3.86 -14.48 -2.62
N TRP A 280 4.58 -15.05 -1.65
CA TRP A 280 4.05 -16.10 -0.78
C TRP A 280 4.85 -16.22 0.51
N ASN A 281 4.16 -16.17 1.66
CA ASN A 281 4.75 -16.46 2.97
C ASN A 281 4.29 -17.84 3.48
N LEU A 282 5.24 -18.66 3.94
CA LEU A 282 5.06 -20.00 4.51
C LEU A 282 5.42 -19.97 6.00
N VAL A 283 4.42 -19.92 6.87
CA VAL A 283 4.60 -19.85 8.32
C VAL A 283 4.60 -21.25 8.94
N PHE A 284 5.66 -21.54 9.69
CA PHE A 284 5.87 -22.81 10.38
C PHE A 284 5.43 -22.69 11.83
N MET A 285 4.12 -22.70 12.05
CA MET A 285 3.52 -22.50 13.38
C MET A 285 3.90 -23.64 14.32
N GLN A 286 4.63 -23.29 15.38
CA GLN A 286 5.10 -24.26 16.38
C GLN A 286 5.05 -23.71 17.80
N PHE A 287 4.78 -22.42 17.99
CA PHE A 287 4.70 -21.77 19.29
C PHE A 287 3.40 -20.98 19.46
N LEU A 288 3.02 -20.76 20.71
CA LEU A 288 2.02 -19.82 21.16
C LEU A 288 2.74 -18.65 21.83
N GLN A 289 2.48 -17.43 21.36
CA GLN A 289 2.92 -16.19 21.98
C GLN A 289 1.98 -15.85 23.15
N ASN A 290 2.53 -15.79 24.36
CA ASN A 290 1.80 -15.43 25.57
C ASN A 290 1.83 -13.91 25.81
N PRO A 291 0.88 -13.37 26.62
CA PRO A 291 0.79 -11.93 26.93
C PRO A 291 2.03 -11.31 27.58
N ASP A 292 2.84 -12.12 28.24
CA ASP A 292 4.08 -11.69 28.90
C ASP A 292 5.29 -11.66 27.94
N GLY A 293 5.09 -11.99 26.66
CA GLY A 293 6.17 -12.08 25.68
C GLY A 293 6.83 -13.45 25.58
N SER A 294 6.51 -14.40 26.47
CA SER A 294 7.05 -15.75 26.41
C SER A 294 6.42 -16.59 25.30
N ARG A 295 7.13 -17.64 24.84
CA ARG A 295 6.69 -18.55 23.79
C ARG A 295 6.60 -19.97 24.34
N THR A 296 5.45 -20.62 24.21
CA THR A 296 5.24 -22.02 24.62
C THR A 296 4.95 -22.89 23.40
N PRO A 297 5.38 -24.17 23.36
CA PRO A 297 5.08 -25.04 22.23
C PRO A 297 3.57 -25.25 22.02
N LEU A 298 3.14 -25.25 20.76
CA LEU A 298 1.78 -25.66 20.39
C LEU A 298 1.61 -27.19 20.56
N PRO A 299 0.38 -27.68 20.77
CA PRO A 299 0.12 -29.13 20.88
C PRO A 299 0.55 -29.93 19.66
N LYS A 300 0.49 -29.31 18.47
CA LYS A 300 0.94 -29.84 17.19
C LYS A 300 1.62 -28.74 16.39
N GLN A 301 2.55 -29.13 15.52
CA GLN A 301 3.12 -28.24 14.51
C GLN A 301 2.13 -28.08 13.36
N ASN A 302 1.98 -26.87 12.86
CA ASN A 302 0.99 -26.51 11.86
C ASN A 302 1.63 -25.71 10.73
N ILE A 303 0.97 -25.68 9.57
CA ILE A 303 1.34 -24.80 8.46
C ILE A 303 0.22 -23.79 8.25
N ASP A 304 0.63 -22.55 8.07
CA ASP A 304 -0.18 -21.45 7.60
C ASP A 304 0.57 -20.81 6.42
N THR A 305 -0.13 -20.56 5.31
CA THR A 305 0.47 -19.86 4.19
C THR A 305 -0.43 -18.73 3.71
N GLY A 306 0.19 -17.70 3.16
CA GLY A 306 -0.51 -16.56 2.59
C GLY A 306 0.17 -16.06 1.32
N ALA A 307 -0.54 -16.16 0.20
CA ALA A 307 -0.19 -15.60 -1.09
C ALA A 307 -1.20 -14.52 -1.47
N GLY A 308 -0.74 -13.29 -1.73
CA GLY A 308 -1.61 -12.20 -2.18
C GLY A 308 -2.02 -12.39 -3.64
N LEU A 309 -3.31 -12.54 -3.91
CA LEU A 309 -3.83 -12.74 -5.26
C LEU A 309 -3.44 -11.60 -6.20
N GLU A 310 -3.59 -10.36 -5.74
CA GLU A 310 -3.26 -9.17 -6.52
C GLU A 310 -1.76 -9.11 -6.87
N ARG A 311 -0.89 -9.55 -5.97
CA ARG A 311 0.56 -9.63 -6.23
C ARG A 311 0.89 -10.73 -7.25
N TRP A 312 0.20 -11.87 -7.19
CA TRP A 312 0.31 -12.91 -8.21
C TRP A 312 -0.18 -12.43 -9.57
N ALA A 313 -1.31 -11.70 -9.61
CA ALA A 313 -1.81 -11.10 -10.82
C ALA A 313 -0.78 -10.14 -11.43
N MET A 314 -0.16 -9.27 -10.62
CA MET A 314 0.90 -8.38 -11.08
C MET A 314 2.11 -9.14 -11.65
N MET A 315 2.57 -10.17 -10.94
CA MET A 315 3.67 -11.03 -11.38
C MET A 315 3.37 -11.72 -12.74
N LEU A 316 2.18 -12.29 -12.88
CA LEU A 316 1.80 -13.14 -14.03
C LEU A 316 1.33 -12.34 -15.24
N GLN A 317 0.81 -11.14 -15.01
CA GLN A 317 0.36 -10.23 -16.06
C GLN A 317 1.45 -9.25 -16.47
N ASP A 318 2.59 -9.23 -15.76
CA ASP A 318 3.75 -8.39 -16.04
C ASP A 318 3.35 -6.90 -16.05
N THR A 319 2.58 -6.50 -15.03
CA THR A 319 2.12 -5.11 -14.84
C THR A 319 3.06 -4.36 -13.90
N PRO A 320 3.25 -3.04 -14.09
CA PRO A 320 4.15 -2.26 -13.23
C PRO A 320 3.57 -2.04 -11.83
N THR A 321 2.24 -2.11 -11.67
CA THR A 321 1.54 -1.88 -10.40
C THR A 321 0.43 -2.91 -10.21
N LEU A 322 -0.01 -3.09 -8.96
CA LEU A 322 -1.19 -3.94 -8.65
C LEU A 322 -2.46 -3.43 -9.34
N TYR A 323 -2.53 -2.12 -9.50
CA TYR A 323 -3.68 -1.38 -10.03
C TYR A 323 -3.89 -1.58 -11.53
N GLU A 324 -2.86 -1.99 -12.26
CA GLU A 324 -2.94 -2.26 -13.71
C GLU A 324 -3.25 -3.71 -14.06
N THR A 325 -3.47 -4.55 -13.05
CA THR A 325 -3.95 -5.93 -13.23
C THR A 325 -5.42 -5.94 -13.63
N ASP A 326 -5.88 -7.07 -14.16
CA ASP A 326 -7.30 -7.32 -14.43
C ASP A 326 -8.22 -7.09 -13.22
N VAL A 327 -7.70 -7.22 -11.99
CA VAL A 327 -8.43 -6.96 -10.73
C VAL A 327 -8.90 -5.51 -10.60
N PHE A 328 -8.11 -4.56 -11.11
CA PHE A 328 -8.33 -3.12 -10.89
C PHE A 328 -8.50 -2.32 -12.18
N ALA A 329 -7.89 -2.76 -13.28
CA ALA A 329 -7.90 -2.02 -14.54
C ALA A 329 -9.33 -1.67 -15.03
N PRO A 330 -10.35 -2.55 -14.93
CA PRO A 330 -11.72 -2.20 -15.29
C PRO A 330 -12.31 -1.08 -14.41
N LEU A 331 -12.04 -1.12 -13.10
CA LEU A 331 -12.51 -0.10 -12.16
C LEU A 331 -11.80 1.23 -12.39
N LEU A 332 -10.49 1.20 -12.67
CA LEU A 332 -9.72 2.40 -13.00
C LEU A 332 -10.20 3.04 -14.27
N ALA A 333 -10.43 2.26 -15.33
CA ALA A 333 -10.98 2.75 -16.57
C ALA A 333 -12.33 3.45 -16.33
N TYR A 334 -13.22 2.80 -15.57
CA TYR A 334 -14.51 3.35 -15.21
C TYR A 334 -14.39 4.71 -14.49
N VAL A 335 -13.56 4.81 -13.44
CA VAL A 335 -13.42 6.07 -12.69
C VAL A 335 -12.69 7.14 -13.50
N ALA A 336 -11.69 6.77 -14.30
CA ALA A 336 -10.92 7.69 -15.13
C ALA A 336 -11.80 8.32 -16.24
N GLU A 337 -12.71 7.55 -16.83
CA GLU A 337 -13.72 8.05 -17.78
C GLU A 337 -14.60 9.13 -17.15
N ARG A 338 -14.99 8.96 -15.87
CA ARG A 338 -15.84 9.93 -15.14
C ARG A 338 -15.18 11.28 -14.90
N CYS A 339 -13.85 11.36 -14.97
CA CYS A 339 -13.10 12.62 -14.90
C CYS A 339 -12.40 12.99 -16.21
N ALA A 340 -12.73 12.33 -17.33
CA ALA A 340 -12.08 12.53 -18.63
C ALA A 340 -10.54 12.49 -18.55
N ARG A 341 -10.00 11.54 -17.76
CA ARG A 341 -8.57 11.29 -17.62
C ARG A 341 -8.19 9.96 -18.26
N ASP A 342 -6.95 9.89 -18.70
CA ASP A 342 -6.28 8.62 -19.01
C ASP A 342 -5.28 8.34 -17.90
N TYR A 343 -5.49 7.24 -17.18
CA TYR A 343 -4.64 6.85 -16.05
C TYR A 343 -3.16 6.72 -16.45
N ALA A 344 -2.85 6.19 -17.63
CA ALA A 344 -1.47 5.95 -18.05
C ALA A 344 -0.69 7.25 -18.30
N THR A 345 -1.39 8.33 -18.67
CA THR A 345 -0.79 9.63 -18.99
C THR A 345 -1.07 10.71 -17.94
N ALA A 346 -1.94 10.42 -16.96
CA ALA A 346 -2.27 11.33 -15.88
C ALA A 346 -1.04 11.67 -15.02
N PRO A 347 -0.97 12.89 -14.45
CA PRO A 347 0.04 13.23 -13.46
C PRO A 347 0.01 12.24 -12.27
N SER A 348 1.15 11.98 -11.65
CA SER A 348 1.29 11.03 -10.53
C SER A 348 0.29 11.27 -9.38
N ALA A 349 -0.04 12.54 -9.07
CA ALA A 349 -1.05 12.85 -8.05
C ALA A 349 -2.46 12.40 -8.45
N GLU A 350 -2.82 12.52 -9.73
CA GLU A 350 -4.11 12.07 -10.26
C GLU A 350 -4.16 10.55 -10.36
N GLN A 351 -3.07 9.90 -10.78
CA GLN A 351 -2.93 8.43 -10.74
C GLN A 351 -3.16 7.90 -9.32
N SER A 352 -2.51 8.51 -8.33
CA SER A 352 -2.68 8.15 -6.93
C SER A 352 -4.13 8.34 -6.47
N ALA A 353 -4.76 9.46 -6.80
CA ALA A 353 -6.17 9.69 -6.48
C ALA A 353 -7.11 8.66 -7.11
N LEU A 354 -6.88 8.28 -8.38
CA LEU A 354 -7.65 7.23 -9.07
C LEU A 354 -7.53 5.88 -8.36
N ARG A 355 -6.31 5.49 -7.99
CA ARG A 355 -6.03 4.26 -7.21
C ARG A 355 -6.77 4.24 -5.88
N VAL A 356 -6.74 5.36 -5.14
CA VAL A 356 -7.46 5.51 -3.87
C VAL A 356 -8.96 5.30 -4.03
N VAL A 357 -9.57 5.86 -5.09
CA VAL A 357 -11.01 5.73 -5.33
C VAL A 357 -11.41 4.28 -5.62
N VAL A 358 -10.67 3.58 -6.48
CA VAL A 358 -11.03 2.20 -6.85
C VAL A 358 -10.75 1.20 -5.74
N GLU A 359 -9.66 1.39 -4.98
CA GLU A 359 -9.31 0.53 -3.85
C GLU A 359 -10.33 0.66 -2.73
N HIS A 360 -10.61 1.89 -2.29
CA HIS A 360 -11.65 2.12 -1.28
C HIS A 360 -13.03 1.71 -1.79
N GLY A 361 -13.27 1.79 -3.11
CA GLY A 361 -14.43 1.24 -3.81
C GLY A 361 -14.67 -0.23 -3.49
N ARG A 362 -13.64 -1.07 -3.70
CA ARG A 362 -13.68 -2.49 -3.32
C ARG A 362 -13.87 -2.63 -1.80
N SER A 363 -13.03 -1.97 -1.02
CA SER A 363 -13.03 -2.08 0.45
C SER A 363 -14.38 -1.78 1.08
N MET A 364 -15.01 -0.65 0.75
CA MET A 364 -16.30 -0.28 1.33
C MET A 364 -17.44 -1.19 0.87
N THR A 365 -17.38 -1.71 -0.35
CA THR A 365 -18.36 -2.67 -0.87
C THR A 365 -18.35 -3.95 -0.04
N PHE A 366 -17.16 -4.52 0.20
CA PHE A 366 -17.04 -5.73 1.02
C PHE A 366 -17.35 -5.50 2.49
N LEU A 367 -16.90 -4.38 3.07
CA LEU A 367 -17.20 -4.06 4.48
C LEU A 367 -18.69 -3.93 4.73
N VAL A 368 -19.43 -3.22 3.86
CA VAL A 368 -20.88 -3.07 4.02
C VAL A 368 -21.61 -4.40 3.74
N SER A 369 -21.14 -5.19 2.77
CA SER A 369 -21.70 -6.53 2.50
C SER A 369 -21.53 -7.47 3.70
N ASP A 370 -20.43 -7.37 4.44
CA ASP A 370 -20.20 -8.12 5.70
C ASP A 370 -20.82 -7.42 6.93
N GLY A 371 -21.74 -6.46 6.74
CA GLY A 371 -22.59 -5.87 7.78
C GLY A 371 -22.00 -4.68 8.53
N VAL A 372 -20.88 -4.11 8.08
CA VAL A 372 -20.29 -2.91 8.70
C VAL A 372 -21.07 -1.67 8.28
N LEU A 373 -21.57 -0.92 9.26
CA LEU A 373 -22.26 0.35 9.03
C LEU A 373 -21.40 1.55 9.47
N PRO A 374 -21.46 2.69 8.75
CA PRO A 374 -20.71 3.90 9.10
C PRO A 374 -21.04 4.42 10.51
N SER A 375 -20.01 4.69 11.32
CA SER A 375 -20.16 5.21 12.68
C SER A 375 -18.98 6.12 13.08
N ASN A 376 -18.99 6.64 14.31
CA ASN A 376 -17.88 7.45 14.84
C ASN A 376 -16.81 6.61 15.57
N GLU A 377 -17.00 5.30 15.72
CA GLU A 377 -16.13 4.43 16.52
C GLU A 377 -15.89 3.07 15.87
N GLY A 378 -14.79 2.42 16.24
CA GLY A 378 -14.46 1.05 15.82
C GLY A 378 -14.50 0.84 14.30
N ARG A 379 -15.08 -0.29 13.87
CA ARG A 379 -15.18 -0.70 12.46
C ARG A 379 -15.95 0.32 11.60
N GLY A 380 -17.01 0.91 12.16
CA GLY A 380 -17.82 1.90 11.45
C GLY A 380 -17.08 3.22 11.20
N TYR A 381 -16.17 3.60 12.09
CA TYR A 381 -15.27 4.74 11.85
C TYR A 381 -14.29 4.47 10.71
N VAL A 382 -13.74 3.26 10.65
CA VAL A 382 -12.85 2.85 9.55
C VAL A 382 -13.59 2.96 8.22
N LEU A 383 -14.77 2.34 8.09
CA LEU A 383 -15.59 2.45 6.89
C LEU A 383 -15.87 3.91 6.50
N ARG A 384 -16.29 4.73 7.46
CA ARG A 384 -16.53 6.17 7.24
C ARG A 384 -15.28 6.89 6.75
N ARG A 385 -14.09 6.56 7.27
CA ARG A 385 -12.81 7.14 6.83
C ARG A 385 -12.51 6.79 5.37
N LEU A 386 -12.70 5.54 4.94
CA LEU A 386 -12.48 5.12 3.56
C LEU A 386 -13.43 5.85 2.59
N ILE A 387 -14.73 5.86 2.91
CA ILE A 387 -15.77 6.56 2.12
C ILE A 387 -15.37 8.03 1.91
N ARG A 388 -15.03 8.73 3.01
CA ARG A 388 -14.66 10.15 2.94
C ARG A 388 -13.37 10.39 2.18
N ARG A 389 -12.36 9.52 2.34
CA ARG A 389 -11.08 9.61 1.60
C ARG A 389 -11.30 9.40 0.11
N ALA A 390 -12.09 8.41 -0.28
CA ALA A 390 -12.46 8.16 -1.67
C ALA A 390 -13.19 9.36 -2.29
N LEU A 391 -14.20 9.90 -1.60
CA LEU A 391 -14.96 11.07 -2.06
C LEU A 391 -14.10 12.33 -2.17
N TYR A 392 -13.18 12.54 -1.23
CA TYR A 392 -12.23 13.63 -1.31
C TYR A 392 -11.32 13.50 -2.54
N MET A 393 -10.76 12.31 -2.80
CA MET A 393 -9.92 12.09 -3.99
C MET A 393 -10.72 12.25 -5.29
N ALA A 394 -11.95 11.72 -5.34
CA ALA A 394 -12.85 11.91 -6.47
C ALA A 394 -13.12 13.41 -6.73
N HIS A 395 -13.35 14.20 -5.68
CA HIS A 395 -13.51 15.65 -5.81
C HIS A 395 -12.24 16.33 -6.34
N THR A 396 -11.04 15.93 -5.89
CA THR A 396 -9.77 16.49 -6.42
C THR A 396 -9.53 16.14 -7.89
N LEU A 397 -10.13 15.05 -8.38
CA LEU A 397 -10.15 14.68 -9.80
C LEU A 397 -11.20 15.44 -10.61
N GLY A 398 -12.00 16.31 -9.96
CA GLY A 398 -13.08 17.06 -10.60
C GLY A 398 -14.40 16.31 -10.69
N ILE A 399 -14.54 15.14 -10.05
CA ILE A 399 -15.79 14.38 -10.05
C ILE A 399 -16.74 15.00 -9.02
N GLN A 400 -17.75 15.70 -9.51
CA GLN A 400 -18.78 16.33 -8.68
C GLN A 400 -20.08 15.51 -8.59
N GLU A 401 -20.27 14.49 -9.43
CA GLU A 401 -21.52 13.70 -9.52
C GLU A 401 -21.45 12.37 -8.76
N PRO A 402 -22.57 11.83 -8.22
CA PRO A 402 -22.58 10.61 -7.40
C PRO A 402 -21.78 9.48 -8.04
N LEU A 403 -20.95 8.80 -7.24
CA LEU A 403 -19.95 7.87 -7.76
C LEU A 403 -19.97 6.52 -7.04
N LEU A 404 -20.21 6.47 -5.73
CA LEU A 404 -19.86 5.29 -4.94
C LEU A 404 -20.76 4.08 -5.23
N VAL A 405 -22.05 4.32 -5.50
CA VAL A 405 -23.00 3.27 -5.88
C VAL A 405 -22.57 2.62 -7.19
N ASP A 406 -22.15 3.42 -8.17
CA ASP A 406 -21.72 2.89 -9.46
C ASP A 406 -20.40 2.11 -9.35
N VAL A 407 -19.44 2.62 -8.56
CA VAL A 407 -18.19 1.90 -8.29
C VAL A 407 -18.49 0.57 -7.59
N ALA A 408 -19.38 0.55 -6.61
CA ALA A 408 -19.81 -0.69 -5.95
C ALA A 408 -20.49 -1.65 -6.93
N ALA A 409 -21.29 -1.15 -7.88
CA ALA A 409 -21.86 -1.98 -8.93
C ALA A 409 -20.78 -2.62 -9.84
N GLN A 410 -19.72 -1.88 -10.19
CA GLN A 410 -18.58 -2.43 -10.92
C GLN A 410 -17.85 -3.52 -10.11
N VAL A 411 -17.63 -3.29 -8.80
CA VAL A 411 -17.05 -4.30 -7.90
C VAL A 411 -17.89 -5.57 -7.89
N ARG A 412 -19.22 -5.46 -7.77
CA ARG A 412 -20.14 -6.63 -7.79
C ARG A 412 -20.12 -7.36 -9.13
N GLY A 413 -20.01 -6.62 -10.23
CA GLY A 413 -19.87 -7.19 -11.57
C GLY A 413 -18.59 -8.01 -11.72
N HIS A 414 -17.49 -7.51 -11.19
CA HIS A 414 -16.17 -8.13 -11.33
C HIS A 414 -15.90 -9.25 -10.32
N MET A 415 -16.36 -9.11 -9.07
CA MET A 415 -16.00 -10.02 -7.97
C MET A 415 -17.15 -10.89 -7.47
N GLY A 416 -18.38 -10.65 -7.93
CA GLY A 416 -19.57 -11.31 -7.36
C GLY A 416 -19.72 -12.79 -7.71
N ASP A 417 -18.95 -13.32 -8.67
CA ASP A 417 -18.90 -14.77 -8.92
C ASP A 417 -18.07 -15.50 -7.86
N ALA A 418 -16.96 -14.89 -7.42
CA ALA A 418 -16.12 -15.41 -6.35
C ALA A 418 -16.76 -15.18 -4.96
N TYR A 419 -17.53 -14.10 -4.81
CA TYR A 419 -18.14 -13.68 -3.55
C TYR A 419 -19.63 -13.36 -3.76
N PRO A 420 -20.53 -14.35 -3.84
CA PRO A 420 -21.96 -14.13 -4.10
C PRO A 420 -22.62 -13.18 -3.10
N GLU A 421 -22.14 -13.14 -1.85
CA GLU A 421 -22.68 -12.32 -0.78
C GLU A 421 -22.69 -10.81 -1.11
N ILE A 422 -21.77 -10.31 -1.94
CA ILE A 422 -21.77 -8.89 -2.32
C ILE A 422 -22.88 -8.56 -3.32
N ARG A 423 -23.38 -9.56 -4.05
CA ARG A 423 -24.56 -9.43 -4.92
C ARG A 423 -25.83 -9.50 -4.08
N ASP A 424 -25.88 -10.44 -3.14
CA ASP A 424 -27.03 -10.60 -2.23
C ASP A 424 -27.26 -9.35 -1.38
N GLN A 425 -26.18 -8.66 -0.98
CA GLN A 425 -26.23 -7.44 -0.18
C GLN A 425 -26.25 -6.13 -1.01
N ALA A 426 -26.46 -6.19 -2.33
CA ALA A 426 -26.41 -5.01 -3.20
C ALA A 426 -27.31 -3.86 -2.73
N ALA A 427 -28.55 -4.17 -2.31
CA ALA A 427 -29.49 -3.15 -1.83
C ALA A 427 -29.01 -2.47 -0.54
N LEU A 428 -28.36 -3.20 0.37
CA LEU A 428 -27.79 -2.64 1.59
C LEU A 428 -26.61 -1.72 1.24
N VAL A 429 -25.68 -2.22 0.41
CA VAL A 429 -24.50 -1.48 -0.04
C VAL A 429 -24.90 -0.18 -0.70
N ASP A 430 -25.80 -0.23 -1.69
CA ASP A 430 -26.20 0.95 -2.47
C ASP A 430 -26.86 2.00 -1.57
N ASN A 431 -27.73 1.60 -0.66
CA ASN A 431 -28.39 2.51 0.29
C ASN A 431 -27.39 3.19 1.25
N VAL A 432 -26.47 2.41 1.83
CA VAL A 432 -25.48 2.94 2.79
C VAL A 432 -24.53 3.92 2.11
N LEU A 433 -24.00 3.55 0.95
CA LEU A 433 -23.04 4.38 0.22
C LEU A 433 -23.69 5.66 -0.31
N ALA A 434 -24.92 5.59 -0.85
CA ALA A 434 -25.65 6.77 -1.31
C ALA A 434 -25.90 7.78 -0.18
N GLN A 435 -26.32 7.31 1.00
CA GLN A 435 -26.61 8.18 2.14
C GLN A 435 -25.35 8.86 2.68
N GLU A 436 -24.25 8.13 2.88
CA GLU A 436 -22.99 8.72 3.34
C GLU A 436 -22.39 9.67 2.30
N GLU A 437 -22.46 9.33 1.01
CA GLU A 437 -21.99 10.20 -0.07
C GLU A 437 -22.77 11.52 -0.10
N GLN A 438 -24.11 11.47 -0.07
CA GLN A 438 -24.95 12.67 -0.03
C GLN A 438 -24.69 13.53 1.21
N ARG A 439 -24.47 12.91 2.38
CA ARG A 439 -24.15 13.61 3.62
C ARG A 439 -22.79 14.29 3.56
N PHE A 440 -21.78 13.59 3.06
CA PHE A 440 -20.42 14.10 3.05
C PHE A 440 -20.20 15.17 1.99
N ARG A 441 -20.79 15.06 0.79
CA ARG A 441 -20.68 16.07 -0.27
C ARG A 441 -21.07 17.47 0.18
N ARG A 442 -22.23 17.60 0.85
CA ARG A 442 -22.67 18.87 1.46
C ARG A 442 -21.62 19.48 2.39
N THR A 443 -20.92 18.62 3.14
CA THR A 443 -19.86 19.04 4.06
C THR A 443 -18.58 19.41 3.32
N LEU A 444 -18.24 18.66 2.26
CA LEU A 444 -17.02 18.83 1.49
C LEU A 444 -17.05 20.13 0.69
N GLU A 445 -18.16 20.48 0.06
CA GLU A 445 -18.34 21.77 -0.61
C GLU A 445 -18.10 22.93 0.36
N THR A 446 -18.76 22.89 1.51
CA THR A 446 -18.61 23.92 2.56
C THR A 446 -17.17 23.98 3.11
N GLY A 447 -16.56 22.82 3.38
CA GLY A 447 -15.22 22.72 3.93
C GLY A 447 -14.11 23.13 2.95
N HIS A 448 -14.28 22.82 1.66
CA HIS A 448 -13.34 23.20 0.62
C HIS A 448 -13.33 24.72 0.43
N THR A 449 -14.52 25.36 0.37
CA THR A 449 -14.62 26.83 0.32
C THR A 449 -13.89 27.48 1.50
N LEU A 450 -14.12 27.00 2.72
CA LEU A 450 -13.46 27.53 3.92
C LEU A 450 -11.94 27.31 3.90
N LEU A 451 -11.48 26.15 3.41
CA LEU A 451 -10.05 25.84 3.30
C LEU A 451 -9.38 26.69 2.23
N GLU A 452 -10.02 26.92 1.08
CA GLU A 452 -9.52 27.79 0.02
C GLU A 452 -9.41 29.23 0.49
N GLU A 453 -10.44 29.76 1.15
CA GLU A 453 -10.41 31.10 1.75
C GLU A 453 -9.23 31.29 2.72
N GLN A 454 -8.86 30.23 3.46
CA GLN A 454 -7.75 30.26 4.41
C GLN A 454 -6.37 29.95 3.79
N THR A 455 -6.31 29.18 2.70
CA THR A 455 -5.04 28.79 2.05
C THR A 455 -4.61 29.74 0.93
N ILE A 456 -5.52 30.51 0.34
CA ILE A 456 -5.19 31.56 -0.63
C ILE A 456 -4.21 32.60 -0.05
N PRO A 457 -4.39 33.13 1.17
CA PRO A 457 -3.42 34.01 1.82
C PRO A 457 -2.02 33.38 1.94
N LEU A 458 -1.95 32.13 2.39
CA LEU A 458 -0.70 31.37 2.50
C LEU A 458 -0.03 31.18 1.13
N LYS A 459 -0.76 30.74 0.11
CA LYS A 459 -0.22 30.57 -1.26
C LYS A 459 0.29 31.90 -1.83
N ARG A 460 -0.44 32.99 -1.63
CA ARG A 460 -0.03 34.35 -2.04
C ARG A 460 1.23 34.80 -1.30
N PHE A 461 1.31 34.54 0.01
CA PHE A 461 2.51 34.80 0.79
C PHE A 461 3.72 34.04 0.26
N PHE A 462 3.62 32.73 0.04
CA PHE A 462 4.71 31.93 -0.53
C PHE A 462 5.11 32.41 -1.94
N ALA A 463 4.15 32.79 -2.78
CA ALA A 463 4.43 33.33 -4.11
C ALA A 463 5.14 34.69 -4.04
N ALA A 464 4.70 35.61 -3.18
CA ALA A 464 5.30 36.93 -3.01
C ALA A 464 6.67 36.89 -2.31
N ALA A 465 6.85 35.99 -1.34
CA ALA A 465 8.07 35.89 -0.54
C ALA A 465 9.19 35.08 -1.22
N SER A 466 8.87 34.21 -2.18
CA SER A 466 9.85 33.32 -2.81
C SER A 466 10.76 34.02 -3.81
N ALA A 467 10.24 34.90 -4.66
CA ALA A 467 11.07 35.58 -5.67
C ALA A 467 12.18 36.47 -5.06
N PRO A 468 11.89 37.36 -4.07
CA PRO A 468 12.93 38.17 -3.42
C PRO A 468 13.92 37.35 -2.58
N PHE A 469 13.52 36.16 -2.11
CA PHE A 469 14.41 35.23 -1.43
C PHE A 469 15.43 34.63 -2.40
N PHE A 470 14.98 34.10 -3.54
CA PHE A 470 15.88 33.49 -4.52
C PHE A 470 16.82 34.51 -5.17
N GLU A 471 16.39 35.75 -5.37
CA GLU A 471 17.27 36.82 -5.85
C GLU A 471 18.36 37.17 -4.83
N ARG A 472 18.01 37.33 -3.55
CA ARG A 472 18.99 37.60 -2.48
C ARG A 472 19.93 36.42 -2.23
N ALA A 473 19.43 35.20 -2.31
CA ALA A 473 20.25 34.00 -2.21
C ALA A 473 21.27 33.88 -3.37
N ARG A 474 20.89 34.31 -4.58
CA ARG A 474 21.82 34.39 -5.73
C ARG A 474 22.85 35.51 -5.60
N ALA A 475 22.50 36.61 -4.95
CA ALA A 475 23.39 37.75 -4.72
C ALA A 475 24.32 37.59 -3.50
N ALA A 476 24.09 36.56 -2.66
CA ALA A 476 24.88 36.32 -1.46
C ALA A 476 26.30 35.83 -1.80
N ALA A 477 27.32 36.63 -1.48
CA ALA A 477 28.72 36.27 -1.68
C ALA A 477 29.26 35.50 -0.46
N GLY A 478 29.20 34.17 -0.52
CA GLY A 478 29.76 33.28 0.49
C GLY A 478 28.72 32.63 1.40
N THR A 479 29.17 31.64 2.18
CA THR A 479 28.33 30.74 2.98
C THR A 479 27.63 31.44 4.15
N GLU A 480 28.27 32.42 4.78
CA GLU A 480 27.69 33.19 5.89
C GLU A 480 26.53 34.09 5.44
N ALA A 481 26.70 34.77 4.30
CA ALA A 481 25.64 35.60 3.71
C ALA A 481 24.42 34.77 3.30
N LEU A 482 24.64 33.58 2.74
CA LEU A 482 23.57 32.64 2.41
C LEU A 482 22.83 32.14 3.67
N ALA A 483 23.58 31.86 4.75
CA ALA A 483 23.01 31.42 6.02
C ALA A 483 22.14 32.50 6.68
N ALA A 484 22.53 33.77 6.57
CA ALA A 484 21.74 34.91 7.04
C ALA A 484 20.41 35.02 6.28
N VAL A 485 20.44 35.01 4.94
CA VAL A 485 19.24 35.06 4.08
C VAL A 485 18.30 33.87 4.35
N ALA A 486 18.85 32.67 4.57
CA ALA A 486 18.07 31.48 4.91
C ALA A 486 17.41 31.55 6.30
N THR A 487 18.06 32.21 7.26
CA THR A 487 17.54 32.40 8.63
C THR A 487 16.40 33.40 8.64
N GLU A 488 16.57 34.55 7.97
CA GLU A 488 15.51 35.56 7.83
C GLU A 488 14.25 34.98 7.17
N TRP A 489 14.43 34.18 6.10
CA TRP A 489 13.30 33.54 5.42
C TRP A 489 12.59 32.53 6.32
N ARG A 490 13.34 31.78 7.13
CA ARG A 490 12.80 30.83 8.11
C ARG A 490 11.99 31.53 9.20
N ASP A 491 12.49 32.65 9.71
CA ASP A 491 11.80 33.42 10.75
C ASP A 491 10.52 34.09 10.22
N ALA A 492 10.56 34.60 8.98
CA ALA A 492 9.37 35.09 8.29
C ALA A 492 8.33 33.98 8.09
N LEU A 493 8.75 32.78 7.68
CA LEU A 493 7.87 31.62 7.57
C LEU A 493 7.27 31.22 8.92
N ALA A 494 8.08 31.23 9.98
CA ALA A 494 7.64 30.87 11.32
C ALA A 494 6.64 31.89 11.90
N GLY A 495 6.79 33.17 11.59
CA GLY A 495 5.82 34.22 11.92
C GLY A 495 4.44 33.94 11.32
N GLU A 496 4.40 33.66 10.02
CA GLU A 496 3.15 33.43 9.30
C GLU A 496 2.47 32.10 9.70
N LEU A 497 3.26 31.05 9.89
CA LEU A 497 2.77 29.74 10.36
C LEU A 497 2.23 29.80 11.79
N ARG A 498 2.74 30.68 12.65
CA ARG A 498 2.16 30.96 13.98
C ARG A 498 0.81 31.64 13.86
N GLY A 499 0.69 32.67 13.03
CA GLY A 499 -0.61 33.30 12.74
C GLY A 499 -1.66 32.32 12.22
N PHE A 500 -1.24 31.37 11.38
CA PHE A 500 -2.11 30.28 10.91
C PHE A 500 -2.47 29.26 12.00
N SER A 501 -1.53 28.93 12.88
CA SER A 501 -1.77 28.03 14.03
C SER A 501 -2.74 28.63 15.04
N ASP A 502 -2.67 29.94 15.25
CA ASP A 502 -3.60 30.68 16.11
C ASP A 502 -5.02 30.74 15.51
N LEU A 503 -5.14 30.73 14.17
CA LEU A 503 -6.44 30.59 13.48
C LEU A 503 -7.02 29.17 13.62
N ARG A 504 -6.18 28.13 13.53
CA ARG A 504 -6.58 26.72 13.69
C ARG A 504 -7.13 26.42 15.10
N ASN A 505 -6.62 27.11 16.11
CA ASN A 505 -7.00 26.90 17.51
C ASN A 505 -8.18 27.78 17.96
N ARG A 506 -8.81 28.55 17.06
CA ARG A 506 -10.01 29.33 17.42
C ARG A 506 -11.22 28.41 17.61
N PRO A 507 -12.07 28.66 18.62
CA PRO A 507 -13.31 27.90 18.80
C PRO A 507 -14.19 27.98 17.55
N LEU A 508 -14.71 26.83 17.10
CA LEU A 508 -15.65 26.71 15.96
C LEU A 508 -16.86 27.66 16.05
N ALA A 509 -17.26 28.06 17.26
CA ALA A 509 -18.34 29.01 17.53
C ALA A 509 -18.11 30.40 16.87
N ASP A 510 -16.86 30.83 16.74
CA ASP A 510 -16.47 32.14 16.20
C ASP A 510 -16.57 32.16 14.65
N LEU A 511 -16.36 31.01 14.00
CA LEU A 511 -16.58 30.84 12.56
C LEU A 511 -18.08 30.81 12.20
N SER A 512 -18.90 30.15 13.01
CA SER A 512 -20.37 30.14 12.83
C SER A 512 -20.99 31.53 12.98
N GLN A 513 -20.42 32.39 13.83
CA GLN A 513 -20.90 33.76 14.02
C GLN A 513 -20.59 34.68 12.82
N ARG A 514 -19.47 34.43 12.12
CA ARG A 514 -19.13 35.13 10.87
C ARG A 514 -19.98 34.66 9.69
N LEU A 515 -20.36 33.39 9.65
CA LEU A 515 -21.27 32.84 8.64
C LEU A 515 -22.69 33.44 8.73
N ALA A 516 -23.11 33.88 9.91
CA ALA A 516 -24.39 34.58 10.10
C ALA A 516 -24.36 36.07 9.65
N LEU A 517 -23.17 36.62 9.38
CA LEU A 517 -22.97 38.06 9.11
C LEU A 517 -22.49 38.37 7.68
N ALA A 518 -22.39 37.38 6.79
CA ALA A 518 -22.13 37.63 5.38
C ALA A 518 -23.35 38.32 4.73
N PRO A 519 -23.21 39.54 4.18
CA PRO A 519 -24.35 40.26 3.62
C PRO A 519 -24.79 39.61 2.30
N GLY A 520 -25.97 38.99 2.32
CA GLY A 520 -26.73 38.68 1.12
C GLY A 520 -27.12 39.97 0.40
N GLY A 521 -26.35 40.32 -0.63
CA GLY A 521 -26.65 41.42 -1.53
C GLY A 521 -27.76 41.03 -2.50
N GLY A 522 -28.96 41.56 -2.28
CA GLY A 522 -30.11 41.43 -3.19
C GLY A 522 -31.30 42.24 -2.70
N GLN A 523 -31.20 43.56 -2.75
CA GLN A 523 -32.29 44.49 -2.47
C GLN A 523 -33.49 44.25 -3.40
N THR A 524 -34.68 44.10 -2.83
CA THR A 524 -35.90 44.66 -3.42
C THR A 524 -36.55 45.59 -2.40
N ARG A 525 -36.81 46.83 -2.85
CA ARG A 525 -37.36 47.94 -2.09
C ARG A 525 -38.88 47.82 -1.95
N GLY A 526 -39.40 48.30 -0.83
CA GLY A 526 -40.80 48.66 -0.57
C GLY A 526 -41.20 48.17 0.81
N GLY A 527 -41.39 48.98 1.85
CA GLY A 527 -41.87 50.36 1.93
C GLY A 527 -43.11 50.33 2.83
N GLY A 528 -42.99 50.76 4.09
CA GLY A 528 -44.14 50.85 5.02
C GLY A 528 -43.72 50.88 6.47
N GLY A 529 -43.63 52.09 7.04
CA GLY A 529 -43.33 52.32 8.46
C GLY A 529 -44.49 51.99 9.42
N PRO A 530 -44.25 52.13 10.73
CA PRO A 530 -45.02 51.48 11.80
C PRO A 530 -46.04 52.41 12.48
N ARG A 531 -46.99 51.83 13.25
CA ARG A 531 -47.53 52.35 14.54
C ARG A 531 -48.52 51.36 15.21
N PRO A 532 -48.88 51.52 16.51
CA PRO A 532 -48.91 50.43 17.51
C PRO A 532 -50.27 50.26 18.26
N GLY A 533 -50.38 49.26 19.16
CA GLY A 533 -51.42 49.20 20.21
C GLY A 533 -51.90 47.79 20.58
N ALA A 534 -51.81 47.44 21.87
CA ALA A 534 -52.10 46.13 22.50
C ALA A 534 -53.62 45.90 22.81
N PRO A 535 -54.10 44.96 23.68
CA PRO A 535 -53.63 43.64 24.16
C PRO A 535 -54.75 42.54 24.24
N ALA A 536 -54.40 41.35 24.77
CA ALA A 536 -55.17 40.49 25.72
C ALA A 536 -55.82 39.15 25.27
N GLY A 537 -55.60 38.13 26.12
CA GLY A 537 -56.43 36.94 26.33
C GLY A 537 -55.98 35.69 25.55
N GLY A 538 -55.88 34.48 26.09
CA GLY A 538 -56.22 33.90 27.38
C GLY A 538 -55.86 32.41 27.34
N GLY A 539 -55.82 31.75 28.50
CA GLY A 539 -55.14 30.47 28.71
C GLY A 539 -55.84 29.21 28.20
N GLY A 540 -55.13 28.08 28.33
CA GLY A 540 -55.72 26.76 28.58
C GLY A 540 -55.12 25.57 27.79
N PRO A 541 -54.99 24.35 28.36
CA PRO A 541 -53.90 23.41 28.11
C PRO A 541 -54.36 22.09 27.39
N PRO A 542 -53.51 21.03 27.28
CA PRO A 542 -53.56 20.06 26.19
C PRO A 542 -54.39 18.80 26.48
N ALA A 543 -54.81 18.11 25.40
CA ALA A 543 -55.40 16.77 25.46
C ALA A 543 -54.43 15.72 24.86
N ARG A 544 -54.24 14.65 25.63
CA ARG A 544 -53.63 13.36 25.24
C ARG A 544 -54.64 12.52 24.44
N GLY A 545 -54.13 11.54 23.68
CA GLY A 545 -54.80 10.25 23.50
C GLY A 545 -54.67 9.66 22.09
N GLY A 546 -54.05 8.48 21.99
CA GLY A 546 -53.97 7.64 20.79
C GLY A 546 -52.69 6.84 20.76
#